data_AF-A0A285JGV9-F1
#
_entry.id   AF-A0A285JGV9-F1
#
_cell.length_a   1.000
_cell.length_b   1.000
_cell.length_c   1.000
_cell.angle_alpha   90.00
_cell.angle_beta   90.00
_cell.angle_gamma   90.00
#
_symmetry.space_group_name_H-M   'P 1'
#
loop_
_entity.id
_entity.type
_entity.pdbx_description
1 polymer ?
#
loop_
_entity_poly.entity_id
_entity_poly.type
_entity_poly.pdbx_seq_one_letter_code
_entity_poly.pdbx_strand_id
1 'polypeptide(L)'
;MTLIVSGSARDLTEMINNFSSKYHDDFFYTNSLAKDYLSTTPSMTKATALAKALNTTLNNWGAGKRSAPTAQSIEVIARALLLPALHSNLIELAKSSFYLTIDNGHRALREGSPFTSISSFDQCLMSTLGDLSSMFLIDNTNVTYPMKLLLLITGLMPALDSQVKGGLAISGVPGINKTRYLLPEDMNVDAKKICCLPFYINDCASRHLELIASAISDSLYPSLSNEYGRIFDILFFMQKTLTSSNRVIFFENQARGQKWYNI
;
A
#
# COMPACT_ATOMS: atom_id res chain seq x y z
N MET A 1 7.33 -5.39 -18.51
CA MET A 1 8.06 -5.03 -17.27
C MET A 1 7.45 -5.83 -16.15
N THR A 2 8.26 -6.38 -15.24
CA THR A 2 7.79 -7.30 -14.20
C THR A 2 8.58 -7.06 -12.92
N LEU A 3 7.92 -7.01 -11.76
CA LEU A 3 8.61 -6.92 -10.46
C LEU A 3 9.07 -8.32 -10.04
N ILE A 4 10.34 -8.48 -9.66
CA ILE A 4 10.95 -9.77 -9.34
C ILE A 4 11.63 -9.69 -7.98
N VAL A 5 11.60 -10.80 -7.24
CA VAL A 5 12.41 -11.01 -6.05
C VAL A 5 13.76 -11.62 -6.46
N SER A 6 14.85 -10.87 -6.29
CA SER A 6 16.23 -11.35 -6.49
C SER A 6 16.90 -11.80 -5.20
N GLY A 7 16.38 -11.40 -4.04
CA GLY A 7 16.89 -11.81 -2.73
C GLY A 7 16.53 -13.25 -2.39
N SER A 8 17.35 -13.89 -1.55
CA SER A 8 17.05 -15.17 -0.93
C SER A 8 16.00 -15.04 0.18
N ALA A 9 15.42 -16.16 0.62
CA ALA A 9 14.52 -16.19 1.78
C ALA A 9 15.14 -15.54 3.02
N ARG A 10 16.45 -15.75 3.20
CA ARG A 10 17.21 -15.14 4.29
C ARG A 10 17.27 -13.62 4.18
N ASP A 11 17.53 -13.07 3.00
CA ASP A 11 17.59 -11.62 2.79
C ASP A 11 16.25 -10.94 3.11
N LEU A 12 15.15 -11.56 2.66
CA LEU A 12 13.79 -11.12 2.96
C LEU A 12 13.50 -11.17 4.47
N THR A 13 13.88 -12.26 5.14
CA THR A 13 13.73 -12.46 6.59
C THR A 13 14.48 -11.38 7.38
N GLU A 14 15.74 -11.13 7.01
CA GLU A 14 16.58 -10.12 7.66
C GLU A 14 15.98 -8.71 7.47
N MET A 15 15.46 -8.37 6.29
CA MET A 15 14.80 -7.08 6.08
C MET A 15 13.51 -6.92 6.88
N ILE A 16 12.71 -7.97 7.01
CA ILE A 16 11.50 -7.98 7.85
C ILE A 16 11.86 -7.77 9.32
N ASN A 17 12.87 -8.48 9.82
CA ASN A 17 13.30 -8.44 11.22
C ASN A 17 13.98 -7.12 11.59
N ASN A 18 14.76 -6.55 10.68
CA ASN A 18 15.48 -5.28 10.89
C ASN A 18 14.57 -4.05 10.72
N PHE A 19 13.40 -4.22 10.11
CA PHE A 19 12.40 -3.17 10.09
C PHE A 19 11.85 -2.93 11.50
N SER A 20 11.61 -1.66 11.83
CA SER A 20 11.31 -1.25 13.21
C SER A 20 10.06 -1.96 13.75
N SER A 21 10.22 -2.65 14.88
CA SER A 21 9.14 -3.36 15.58
C SER A 21 7.93 -2.46 15.86
N LYS A 22 8.17 -1.19 16.23
CA LYS A 22 7.10 -0.22 16.46
C LYS A 22 6.17 -0.06 15.26
N TYR A 23 6.71 -0.05 14.04
CA TYR A 23 5.88 0.05 12.84
C TYR A 23 5.09 -1.24 12.60
N HIS A 24 5.64 -2.41 12.93
CA HIS A 24 4.91 -3.68 12.90
C HIS A 24 3.75 -3.67 13.90
N ASP A 25 4.01 -3.29 15.15
CA ASP A 25 3.00 -3.21 16.21
C ASP A 25 1.86 -2.26 15.84
N ASP A 26 2.21 -1.05 15.37
CA ASP A 26 1.25 -0.05 14.89
C ASP A 26 0.38 -0.60 13.74
N PHE A 27 0.99 -1.30 12.78
CA PHE A 27 0.30 -1.88 11.64
C PHE A 27 -0.66 -3.00 12.08
N PHE A 28 -0.18 -3.99 12.84
CA PHE A 28 -1.02 -5.13 13.22
C PHE A 28 -2.16 -4.74 14.14
N TYR A 29 -1.93 -3.83 15.10
CA TYR A 29 -2.98 -3.33 15.97
C TYR A 29 -4.08 -2.64 15.13
N THR A 30 -3.70 -1.71 14.25
CA THR A 30 -4.66 -0.97 13.43
C THR A 30 -5.37 -1.86 12.42
N ASN A 31 -4.63 -2.74 11.74
CA ASN A 31 -5.16 -3.64 10.73
C ASN A 31 -6.13 -4.67 11.33
N SER A 32 -5.90 -5.13 12.56
CA SER A 32 -6.85 -6.02 13.24
C SER A 32 -8.22 -5.37 13.44
N LEU A 33 -8.25 -4.10 13.86
CA LEU A 33 -9.48 -3.31 14.00
C LEU A 33 -10.09 -2.97 12.64
N ALA A 34 -9.26 -2.76 11.62
CA ALA A 34 -9.73 -2.54 10.26
C ALA A 34 -10.44 -3.79 9.71
N LYS A 35 -9.87 -4.98 9.90
CA LYS A 35 -10.50 -6.26 9.52
C LYS A 35 -11.84 -6.45 10.22
N ASP A 36 -11.93 -6.19 11.52
CA ASP A 36 -13.21 -6.26 12.24
C ASP A 36 -14.24 -5.26 11.68
N TYR A 37 -13.82 -4.03 11.39
CA TYR A 37 -14.66 -2.99 10.77
C TYR A 37 -15.15 -3.36 9.36
N LEU A 38 -14.28 -3.95 8.52
CA LEU A 38 -14.62 -4.33 7.15
C LEU A 38 -15.48 -5.61 7.06
N SER A 39 -15.51 -6.43 8.12
CA SER A 39 -16.23 -7.72 8.12
C SER A 39 -17.74 -7.61 8.28
N THR A 40 -18.26 -6.46 8.74
CA THR A 40 -19.69 -6.26 9.04
C THR A 40 -20.15 -4.88 8.62
N THR A 41 -21.46 -4.63 8.65
CA THR A 41 -22.02 -3.28 8.55
C THR A 41 -21.34 -2.33 9.56
N PRO A 42 -20.98 -1.10 9.16
CA PRO A 42 -20.35 -0.14 10.05
C PRO A 42 -21.21 0.16 11.27
N SER A 43 -20.59 0.21 12.45
CA SER A 43 -21.22 0.68 13.68
C SER A 43 -20.35 1.74 14.33
N MET A 44 -20.95 2.66 15.08
CA MET A 44 -20.19 3.74 15.72
C MET A 44 -19.10 3.20 16.67
N THR A 45 -19.36 2.06 17.33
CA THR A 45 -18.37 1.39 18.20
C THR A 45 -17.14 0.95 17.41
N LYS A 46 -17.32 0.21 16.30
CA LYS A 46 -16.20 -0.26 15.47
C LYS A 46 -15.48 0.90 14.79
N ALA A 47 -16.24 1.85 14.24
CA ALA A 47 -15.70 3.04 13.60
C ALA A 47 -14.87 3.89 14.56
N THR A 48 -15.32 4.07 15.81
CA THR A 48 -14.57 4.81 16.84
C THR A 48 -13.29 4.10 17.26
N ALA A 49 -13.33 2.77 17.40
CA ALA A 49 -12.14 1.98 17.72
C ALA A 49 -11.08 2.09 16.62
N LEU A 50 -11.48 1.93 15.35
CA LEU A 50 -10.59 2.08 14.20
C LEU A 50 -10.08 3.53 14.07
N ALA A 51 -10.94 4.53 14.24
CA ALA A 51 -10.56 5.94 14.20
C ALA A 51 -9.47 6.29 15.22
N LYS A 52 -9.59 5.78 16.46
CA LYS A 52 -8.57 5.94 17.50
C LYS A 52 -7.23 5.33 17.06
N ALA A 53 -7.25 4.09 16.60
CA ALA A 53 -6.05 3.39 16.15
C ALA A 53 -5.37 4.11 14.97
N LEU A 54 -6.14 4.49 13.94
CA LEU A 54 -5.63 5.25 12.79
C LEU A 54 -5.00 6.58 13.23
N ASN A 55 -5.66 7.35 14.09
CA ASN A 55 -5.14 8.63 14.56
C ASN A 55 -3.81 8.44 15.33
N THR A 56 -3.76 7.50 16.28
CA THR A 56 -2.55 7.17 17.03
C THR A 56 -1.41 6.72 16.12
N THR A 57 -1.67 5.78 15.21
CA THR A 57 -0.67 5.24 14.29
C THR A 57 -0.18 6.30 13.30
N LEU A 58 -1.06 7.13 12.74
CA LEU A 58 -0.64 8.22 11.86
C LEU A 58 0.28 9.23 12.58
N ASN A 59 -0.02 9.57 13.83
CA ASN A 59 0.82 10.46 14.64
C ASN A 59 2.18 9.81 14.95
N ASN A 60 2.21 8.52 15.26
CA ASN A 60 3.44 7.73 15.41
C ASN A 60 4.26 7.76 14.10
N TRP A 61 3.59 7.69 12.95
CA TRP A 61 4.17 7.69 11.61
C TRP A 61 4.41 9.10 11.05
N GLY A 62 4.29 10.12 11.91
CA GLY A 62 4.73 11.49 11.66
C GLY A 62 3.67 12.48 11.16
N ALA A 63 2.38 12.15 11.18
CA ALA A 63 1.32 13.14 10.92
C ALA A 63 1.48 14.36 11.84
N GLY A 64 1.18 15.56 11.32
CA GLY A 64 1.34 16.84 12.02
C GLY A 64 2.80 17.30 12.21
N LYS A 65 3.80 16.58 11.68
CA LYS A 65 5.22 16.95 11.77
C LYS A 65 5.78 17.33 10.40
N ARG A 66 6.71 18.29 10.35
CA ARG A 66 7.54 18.60 9.16
C ARG A 66 6.69 18.78 7.87
N SER A 67 5.61 19.55 7.95
CA SER A 67 4.67 19.81 6.86
C SER A 67 3.83 18.61 6.40
N ALA A 68 3.84 17.50 7.14
CA ALA A 68 2.84 16.45 6.98
C ALA A 68 1.45 16.95 7.41
N PRO A 69 0.37 16.46 6.77
CA PRO A 69 -0.99 16.78 7.21
C PRO A 69 -1.22 16.31 8.64
N THR A 70 -2.16 16.96 9.31
CA THR A 70 -2.64 16.55 10.63
C THR A 70 -3.81 15.60 10.46
N ALA A 71 -3.91 14.56 11.28
CA ALA A 71 -5.11 13.73 11.31
C ALA A 71 -6.31 14.54 11.85
N GLN A 72 -7.48 14.36 11.25
CA GLN A 72 -8.74 14.87 11.78
C GLN A 72 -9.02 14.29 13.17
N SER A 73 -9.98 14.91 13.89
CA SER A 73 -10.38 14.40 15.20
C SER A 73 -10.94 12.97 15.08
N ILE A 74 -10.85 12.20 16.16
CA ILE A 74 -11.34 10.82 16.22
C ILE A 74 -12.83 10.77 15.87
N GLU A 75 -13.62 11.75 16.31
CA GLU A 75 -15.05 11.85 16.05
C GLU A 75 -15.36 12.08 14.57
N VAL A 76 -14.57 12.94 13.90
CA VAL A 76 -14.73 13.20 12.46
C VAL A 76 -14.37 11.95 11.66
N ILE A 77 -13.25 11.32 11.97
CA ILE A 77 -12.82 10.06 11.32
C ILE A 77 -13.87 8.96 11.54
N ALA A 78 -14.38 8.80 12.77
CA ALA A 78 -15.39 7.79 13.08
C ALA A 78 -16.69 8.01 12.29
N ARG A 79 -17.13 9.26 12.12
CA ARG A 79 -18.31 9.57 11.27
C ARG A 79 -18.06 9.28 9.80
N ALA A 80 -16.87 9.60 9.29
CA ALA A 80 -16.51 9.28 7.91
C ALA A 80 -16.53 7.76 7.66
N LEU A 81 -16.04 6.96 8.60
CA LEU A 81 -16.12 5.50 8.57
C LEU A 81 -17.55 4.94 8.64
N LEU A 82 -18.57 5.75 8.92
CA LEU A 82 -19.97 5.32 8.83
C LEU A 82 -20.58 5.55 7.44
N LEU A 83 -19.88 6.22 6.53
CA LEU A 83 -20.38 6.48 5.18
C LEU A 83 -20.42 5.18 4.37
N PRO A 84 -21.61 4.75 3.89
CA PRO A 84 -21.74 3.46 3.20
C PRO A 84 -20.87 3.34 1.95
N ALA A 85 -20.72 4.43 1.19
CA ALA A 85 -19.91 4.44 -0.03
C ALA A 85 -18.42 4.19 0.26
N LEU A 86 -17.86 4.89 1.25
CA LEU A 86 -16.46 4.69 1.66
C LEU A 86 -16.25 3.26 2.19
N HIS A 87 -17.17 2.75 3.03
CA HIS A 87 -17.08 1.38 3.55
C HIS A 87 -17.09 0.34 2.43
N SER A 88 -18.02 0.48 1.47
CA SER A 88 -18.10 -0.42 0.31
C SER A 88 -16.80 -0.42 -0.50
N ASN A 89 -16.27 0.77 -0.83
CA ASN A 89 -15.03 0.88 -1.59
C ASN A 89 -13.84 0.27 -0.85
N LEU A 90 -13.72 0.49 0.46
CA LEU A 90 -12.66 -0.12 1.28
C LEU A 90 -12.75 -1.65 1.32
N ILE A 91 -13.97 -2.21 1.36
CA ILE A 91 -14.18 -3.66 1.28
C ILE A 91 -13.72 -4.21 -0.07
N GLU A 92 -14.13 -3.58 -1.17
CA GLU A 92 -13.76 -4.03 -2.52
C GLU A 92 -12.24 -3.96 -2.72
N LEU A 93 -11.61 -2.86 -2.29
CA LEU A 93 -10.16 -2.69 -2.36
C LEU A 93 -9.43 -3.74 -1.51
N ALA A 94 -9.85 -3.97 -0.26
CA ALA A 94 -9.25 -5.00 0.61
C ALA A 94 -9.37 -6.41 0.02
N LYS A 95 -10.48 -6.73 -0.64
CA LYS A 95 -10.69 -8.05 -1.28
C LYS A 95 -9.96 -8.20 -2.60
N SER A 96 -9.57 -7.11 -3.26
CA SER A 96 -9.04 -7.15 -4.62
C SER A 96 -7.62 -7.70 -4.74
N SER A 97 -6.80 -7.64 -3.68
CA SER A 97 -5.36 -7.92 -3.74
C SER A 97 -5.01 -9.21 -4.50
N PHE A 98 -5.66 -10.33 -4.18
CA PHE A 98 -5.39 -11.64 -4.81
C PHE A 98 -5.80 -11.75 -6.28
N TYR A 99 -6.59 -10.80 -6.78
CA TYR A 99 -7.10 -10.77 -8.14
C TYR A 99 -6.29 -9.86 -9.07
N LEU A 100 -5.37 -9.05 -8.53
CA LEU A 100 -4.54 -8.14 -9.32
C LEU A 100 -3.32 -8.88 -9.86
N THR A 101 -3.13 -8.89 -11.18
CA THR A 101 -2.01 -9.61 -11.83
C THR A 101 -1.49 -8.85 -13.05
N ILE A 102 -0.31 -9.22 -13.54
CA ILE A 102 0.20 -8.76 -14.83
C ILE A 102 0.14 -9.92 -15.82
N ASP A 103 -0.61 -9.77 -16.91
CA ASP A 103 -0.68 -10.75 -17.99
C ASP A 103 -0.15 -10.15 -19.30
N ASN A 104 0.79 -10.85 -19.94
CA ASN A 104 1.42 -10.40 -21.19
C ASN A 104 1.89 -8.93 -21.16
N GLY A 105 2.42 -8.49 -20.02
CA GLY A 105 2.91 -7.13 -19.82
C GLY A 105 1.82 -6.07 -19.63
N HIS A 106 0.57 -6.47 -19.42
CA HIS A 106 -0.56 -5.58 -19.16
C HIS A 106 -1.20 -5.88 -17.80
N ARG A 107 -1.82 -4.88 -17.18
CA ARG A 107 -2.64 -5.11 -15.98
C ARG A 107 -3.82 -6.00 -16.34
N ALA A 108 -4.15 -6.94 -15.47
CA ALA A 108 -5.28 -7.83 -15.63
C ALA A 108 -5.93 -8.14 -14.28
N LEU A 109 -7.23 -8.48 -14.33
CA LEU A 109 -8.00 -8.94 -13.18
C LEU A 109 -8.29 -10.43 -13.36
N ARG A 110 -8.01 -11.23 -12.32
CA ARG A 110 -8.37 -12.65 -12.29
C ARG A 110 -9.88 -12.82 -12.12
N GLU A 111 -10.37 -13.98 -12.53
CA GLU A 111 -11.77 -14.38 -12.31
C GLU A 111 -12.12 -14.28 -10.82
N GLY A 112 -13.33 -13.78 -10.51
CA GLY A 112 -13.80 -13.56 -9.14
C GLY A 112 -13.39 -12.22 -8.53
N SER A 113 -12.67 -11.37 -9.27
CA SER A 113 -12.37 -9.99 -8.86
C SER A 113 -13.64 -9.24 -8.44
N PRO A 114 -13.61 -8.45 -7.35
CA PRO A 114 -14.74 -7.58 -6.97
C PRO A 114 -14.97 -6.46 -8.00
N PHE A 115 -13.97 -6.16 -8.84
CA PHE A 115 -14.06 -5.18 -9.91
C PHE A 115 -14.27 -5.85 -11.26
N THR A 116 -15.14 -5.26 -12.08
CA THR A 116 -15.47 -5.75 -13.44
C THR A 116 -14.46 -5.30 -14.49
N SER A 117 -13.67 -4.27 -14.20
CA SER A 117 -12.64 -3.74 -15.11
C SER A 117 -11.51 -3.05 -14.36
N ILE A 118 -10.35 -2.92 -15.01
CA ILE A 118 -9.20 -2.16 -14.48
C ILE A 118 -9.59 -0.70 -14.24
N SER A 119 -10.38 -0.10 -15.14
CA SER A 119 -10.86 1.28 -14.97
C SER A 119 -11.73 1.44 -13.73
N SER A 120 -12.60 0.47 -13.42
CA SER A 120 -13.40 0.51 -12.17
C SER A 120 -12.55 0.37 -10.92
N PHE A 121 -11.49 -0.45 -10.95
CA PHE A 121 -10.52 -0.54 -9.85
C PHE A 121 -9.79 0.80 -9.67
N ASP A 122 -9.26 1.37 -10.76
CA ASP A 122 -8.52 2.63 -10.75
C ASP A 122 -9.39 3.77 -10.20
N GLN A 123 -10.63 3.87 -10.66
CA GLN A 123 -11.58 4.88 -10.17
C GLN A 123 -11.89 4.70 -8.68
N CYS A 124 -12.15 3.46 -8.24
CA CYS A 124 -12.41 3.16 -6.83
C CYS A 124 -11.21 3.51 -5.95
N LEU A 125 -9.99 3.13 -6.36
CA LEU A 125 -8.77 3.44 -5.64
C LEU A 125 -8.56 4.95 -5.53
N MET A 126 -8.67 5.69 -6.63
CA MET A 126 -8.44 7.13 -6.64
C MET A 126 -9.52 7.89 -5.86
N SER A 127 -10.79 7.52 -6.01
CA SER A 127 -11.88 8.10 -5.22
C SER A 127 -11.67 7.85 -3.72
N THR A 128 -11.29 6.64 -3.34
CA THR A 128 -11.03 6.28 -1.94
C THR A 128 -9.86 7.08 -1.37
N LEU A 129 -8.78 7.27 -2.12
CA LEU A 129 -7.67 8.13 -1.69
C LEU A 129 -8.11 9.60 -1.54
N GLY A 130 -9.03 10.07 -2.39
CA GLY A 130 -9.67 11.38 -2.28
C GLY A 130 -10.50 11.54 -1.01
N ASP A 131 -11.34 10.56 -0.71
CA ASP A 131 -12.18 10.51 0.50
C ASP A 131 -11.32 10.42 1.76
N LEU A 132 -10.32 9.54 1.80
CA LEU A 132 -9.38 9.44 2.91
C LEU A 132 -8.62 10.76 3.11
N SER A 133 -8.23 11.44 2.03
CA SER A 133 -7.56 12.74 2.12
C SER A 133 -8.47 13.81 2.73
N SER A 134 -9.69 13.95 2.22
CA SER A 134 -10.60 15.03 2.60
C SER A 134 -11.26 14.81 3.97
N MET A 135 -11.54 13.55 4.33
CA MET A 135 -12.31 13.21 5.53
C MET A 135 -11.44 12.86 6.74
N PHE A 136 -10.19 12.40 6.54
CA PHE A 136 -9.33 11.92 7.64
C PHE A 136 -8.16 12.86 7.93
N LEU A 137 -7.87 13.80 7.04
CA LEU A 137 -6.70 14.66 7.13
C LEU A 137 -7.08 16.14 6.98
N ILE A 138 -6.28 17.00 7.61
CA ILE A 138 -6.35 18.46 7.52
C ILE A 138 -5.16 18.93 6.67
N ASP A 139 -5.42 19.81 5.71
CA ASP A 139 -4.45 20.43 4.81
C ASP A 139 -3.57 19.44 4.01
N ASN A 140 -4.12 18.25 3.69
CA ASN A 140 -3.39 17.27 2.90
C ASN A 140 -3.35 17.64 1.41
N THR A 141 -2.15 17.71 0.86
CA THR A 141 -1.90 18.00 -0.56
C THR A 141 -1.20 16.87 -1.29
N ASN A 142 -0.81 15.80 -0.58
CA ASN A 142 0.01 14.71 -1.10
C ASN A 142 -0.66 13.35 -0.85
N VAL A 143 -0.47 12.39 -1.75
CA VAL A 143 -1.07 11.05 -1.62
C VAL A 143 -0.47 10.20 -0.50
N THR A 144 0.69 10.56 0.06
CA THR A 144 1.44 9.71 1.01
C THR A 144 0.60 9.30 2.23
N TYR A 145 -0.11 10.23 2.87
CA TYR A 145 -0.91 9.94 4.08
C TYR A 145 -2.23 9.23 3.77
N PRO A 146 -2.98 9.59 2.71
CA PRO A 146 -4.07 8.76 2.22
C PRO A 146 -3.64 7.32 1.91
N MET A 147 -2.46 7.11 1.32
CA MET A 147 -1.93 5.77 1.08
C MET A 147 -1.51 5.04 2.37
N LYS A 148 -1.00 5.75 3.38
CA LYS A 148 -0.76 5.16 4.72
C LYS A 148 -2.06 4.67 5.34
N LEU A 149 -3.12 5.48 5.28
CA LEU A 149 -4.46 5.09 5.72
C LEU A 149 -4.95 3.86 4.96
N LEU A 150 -4.84 3.87 3.63
CA LEU A 150 -5.24 2.73 2.79
C LEU A 150 -4.46 1.46 3.14
N LEU A 151 -3.13 1.55 3.33
CA LEU A 151 -2.29 0.44 3.78
C LEU A 151 -2.78 -0.12 5.12
N LEU A 152 -2.99 0.74 6.11
CA LEU A 152 -3.43 0.34 7.46
C LEU A 152 -4.80 -0.33 7.44
N ILE A 153 -5.73 0.17 6.62
CA ILE A 153 -7.10 -0.32 6.56
C ILE A 153 -7.23 -1.59 5.72
N THR A 154 -6.57 -1.64 4.56
CA THR A 154 -6.82 -2.67 3.54
C THR A 154 -5.66 -3.62 3.31
N GLY A 155 -4.43 -3.27 3.70
CA GLY A 155 -3.23 -4.03 3.36
C GLY A 155 -2.86 -4.02 1.87
N LEU A 156 -3.56 -3.23 1.03
CA LEU A 156 -3.50 -3.35 -0.44
C LEU A 156 -2.14 -2.95 -1.04
N MET A 157 -1.54 -1.86 -0.57
CA MET A 157 -0.35 -1.29 -1.21
C MET A 157 0.50 -0.46 -0.24
N PRO A 158 1.82 -0.34 -0.49
CA PRO A 158 2.71 0.49 0.30
C PRO A 158 2.40 1.97 0.13
N ALA A 159 2.80 2.79 1.11
CA ALA A 159 2.68 4.23 0.99
C ALA A 159 3.91 4.84 0.31
N LEU A 160 3.73 5.79 -0.62
CA LEU A 160 4.82 6.43 -1.36
C LEU A 160 5.58 7.50 -0.54
N ASP A 161 6.01 7.14 0.67
CA ASP A 161 6.87 7.98 1.48
C ASP A 161 8.31 8.06 0.95
N SER A 162 9.15 8.88 1.58
CA SER A 162 10.53 9.10 1.13
C SER A 162 11.44 7.88 1.21
N GLN A 163 11.10 6.87 2.02
CA GLN A 163 11.86 5.64 2.17
C GLN A 163 11.44 4.66 1.07
N VAL A 164 10.14 4.41 0.93
CA VAL A 164 9.56 3.55 -0.11
C VAL A 164 9.91 4.04 -1.52
N LYS A 165 9.80 5.36 -1.78
CA LYS A 165 10.23 5.92 -3.08
C LYS A 165 11.71 5.69 -3.36
N GLY A 166 12.56 5.79 -2.33
CA GLY A 166 13.98 5.49 -2.47
C GLY A 166 14.23 4.04 -2.85
N GLY A 167 13.55 3.09 -2.20
CA GLY A 167 13.64 1.67 -2.56
C GLY A 167 13.11 1.36 -3.94
N LEU A 168 12.01 1.99 -4.36
CA LEU A 168 11.49 1.91 -5.74
C LEU A 168 12.51 2.44 -6.75
N ALA A 169 13.24 3.50 -6.43
CA ALA A 169 14.30 4.00 -7.30
C ALA A 169 15.44 2.97 -7.45
N ILE A 170 15.88 2.35 -6.35
CA ILE A 170 16.86 1.25 -6.37
C ILE A 170 16.34 0.02 -7.13
N SER A 171 15.02 -0.21 -7.09
CA SER A 171 14.33 -1.28 -7.84
C SER A 171 14.30 -1.03 -9.35
N GLY A 172 14.81 0.12 -9.84
CA GLY A 172 14.81 0.46 -11.26
C GLY A 172 13.58 1.24 -11.72
N VAL A 173 12.90 1.97 -10.84
CA VAL A 173 11.79 2.87 -11.20
C VAL A 173 12.31 4.29 -11.42
N PRO A 174 12.62 4.72 -12.67
CA PRO A 174 13.24 6.00 -12.92
C PRO A 174 12.31 7.17 -12.56
N GLY A 175 12.88 8.23 -11.99
CA GLY A 175 12.18 9.49 -11.70
C GLY A 175 11.28 9.49 -10.46
N ILE A 176 11.06 8.35 -9.80
CA ILE A 176 10.14 8.22 -8.65
C ILE A 176 10.51 9.18 -7.48
N ASN A 177 11.80 9.41 -7.24
CA ASN A 177 12.28 10.31 -6.18
C ASN A 177 12.04 11.80 -6.47
N LYS A 178 11.91 12.16 -7.75
CA LYS A 178 11.68 13.55 -8.18
C LYS A 178 10.19 13.89 -8.24
N THR A 179 9.31 12.89 -8.33
CA THR A 179 7.87 13.10 -8.39
C THR A 179 7.32 13.47 -7.01
N ARG A 180 6.73 14.66 -6.93
CA ARG A 180 5.78 15.00 -5.86
C ARG A 180 4.42 14.43 -6.25
N TYR A 181 4.03 13.34 -5.61
CA TYR A 181 2.70 12.76 -5.80
C TYR A 181 1.65 13.62 -5.07
N LEU A 182 1.23 14.70 -5.72
CA LEU A 182 0.06 15.45 -5.26
C LEU A 182 -1.18 14.54 -5.29
N LEU A 183 -2.23 14.93 -4.58
CA LEU A 183 -3.50 14.23 -4.70
C LEU A 183 -3.99 14.39 -6.16
N PRO A 184 -4.11 13.30 -6.95
CA PRO A 184 -4.45 13.44 -8.36
C PRO A 184 -5.93 13.81 -8.51
N GLU A 185 -6.21 14.89 -9.23
CA GLU A 185 -7.59 15.33 -9.51
C GLU A 185 -8.28 14.43 -10.56
N ASP A 186 -7.52 13.76 -11.43
CA ASP A 186 -7.99 12.85 -12.47
C ASP A 186 -6.90 11.83 -12.83
N MET A 187 -7.21 10.81 -13.66
CA MET A 187 -6.37 9.69 -14.17
C MET A 187 -5.10 10.10 -14.96
N ASN A 188 -4.38 11.08 -14.43
CA ASN A 188 -3.12 11.61 -14.90
C ASN A 188 -1.98 10.61 -14.67
N VAL A 189 -0.77 11.01 -15.06
CA VAL A 189 0.41 10.16 -14.97
C VAL A 189 0.69 9.66 -13.55
N ASP A 190 0.44 10.47 -12.52
CA ASP A 190 0.70 10.08 -11.13
C ASP A 190 -0.38 9.14 -10.58
N ALA A 191 -1.64 9.35 -10.96
CA ALA A 191 -2.71 8.39 -10.70
C ALA A 191 -2.40 7.01 -11.31
N LYS A 192 -1.94 6.96 -12.56
CA LYS A 192 -1.55 5.71 -13.22
C LYS A 192 -0.43 4.98 -12.47
N LYS A 193 0.58 5.70 -11.99
CA LYS A 193 1.67 5.11 -11.18
C LYS A 193 1.14 4.50 -9.88
N ILE A 194 0.25 5.20 -9.18
CA ILE A 194 -0.38 4.71 -7.95
C ILE A 194 -1.19 3.45 -8.25
N CYS A 195 -2.02 3.48 -9.30
CA CYS A 195 -2.90 2.36 -9.65
C CYS A 195 -2.17 1.14 -10.23
N CYS A 196 -0.97 1.29 -10.79
CA CYS A 196 -0.20 0.16 -11.31
C CYS A 196 0.54 -0.62 -10.22
N LEU A 197 0.96 0.05 -9.15
CA LEU A 197 1.82 -0.55 -8.12
C LEU A 197 1.20 -1.79 -7.44
N PRO A 198 -0.10 -1.82 -7.07
CA PRO A 198 -0.73 -3.00 -6.48
C PRO A 198 -0.69 -4.22 -7.41
N PHE A 199 -0.81 -4.03 -8.73
CA PHE A 199 -0.75 -5.14 -9.69
C PHE A 199 0.65 -5.76 -9.74
N TYR A 200 1.70 -4.95 -9.79
CA TYR A 200 3.07 -5.46 -9.76
C TYR A 200 3.40 -6.21 -8.47
N ILE A 201 2.92 -5.71 -7.33
CA ILE A 201 3.15 -6.31 -6.02
C ILE A 201 2.46 -7.67 -5.94
N ASN A 202 1.17 -7.74 -6.26
CA ASN A 202 0.40 -8.98 -6.16
C ASN A 202 0.83 -10.01 -7.19
N ASP A 203 1.16 -9.58 -8.42
CA ASP A 203 1.75 -10.46 -9.43
C ASP A 203 3.07 -11.08 -8.95
N CYS A 204 3.99 -10.24 -8.44
CA CYS A 204 5.26 -10.67 -7.87
C CYS A 204 5.07 -11.62 -6.69
N ALA A 205 4.20 -11.26 -5.74
CA ALA A 205 3.89 -12.10 -4.60
C ALA A 205 3.37 -13.48 -5.01
N SER A 206 2.50 -13.53 -6.02
CA SER A 206 1.95 -14.80 -6.51
C SER A 206 2.99 -15.69 -7.20
N ARG A 207 3.90 -15.11 -7.99
CA ARG A 207 4.99 -15.87 -8.65
C ARG A 207 6.08 -16.34 -7.69
N HIS A 208 6.27 -15.65 -6.57
CA HIS A 208 7.29 -15.95 -5.57
C HIS A 208 6.67 -16.37 -4.22
N LEU A 209 5.48 -16.96 -4.26
CA LEU A 209 4.69 -17.25 -3.05
C LEU A 209 5.46 -18.11 -2.05
N GLU A 210 6.07 -19.20 -2.49
CA GLU A 210 6.82 -20.12 -1.62
C GLU A 210 8.01 -19.43 -0.95
N LEU A 211 8.77 -18.65 -1.72
CA LEU A 211 9.93 -17.91 -1.23
C LEU A 211 9.53 -16.88 -0.16
N ILE A 212 8.47 -16.10 -0.44
CA ILE A 212 7.97 -15.08 0.47
C ILE A 212 7.36 -15.73 1.72
N ALA A 213 6.60 -16.81 1.56
CA ALA A 213 6.01 -17.54 2.68
C ALA A 213 7.07 -18.14 3.60
N SER A 214 8.14 -18.73 3.04
CA SER A 214 9.29 -19.23 3.82
C SER A 214 9.93 -18.10 4.62
N ALA A 215 10.24 -16.96 3.99
CA ALA A 215 10.85 -15.83 4.66
C ALA A 215 9.99 -15.25 5.79
N ILE A 216 8.67 -15.20 5.61
CA ILE A 216 7.75 -14.75 6.65
C ILE A 216 7.70 -15.73 7.81
N SER A 217 7.61 -17.03 7.51
CA SER A 217 7.59 -18.11 8.51
C SER A 217 8.86 -18.12 9.37
N ASP A 218 10.01 -17.82 8.76
CA ASP A 218 11.31 -17.78 9.44
C ASP A 218 11.59 -16.42 10.13
N SER A 219 10.71 -15.43 9.95
CA SER A 219 10.82 -14.11 10.57
C SER A 219 10.21 -14.06 11.97
N LEU A 220 10.48 -12.96 12.69
CA LEU A 220 9.83 -12.65 13.96
C LEU A 220 8.37 -12.21 13.81
N TYR A 221 7.86 -12.09 12.57
CA TYR A 221 6.55 -11.53 12.25
C TYR A 221 5.74 -12.44 11.29
N PRO A 222 5.45 -13.70 11.68
CA PRO A 222 4.69 -14.63 10.83
C PRO A 222 3.26 -14.15 10.51
N SER A 223 2.72 -13.21 11.30
CA SER A 223 1.44 -12.55 11.05
C SER A 223 1.42 -11.67 9.80
N LEU A 224 2.57 -11.43 9.14
CA LEU A 224 2.63 -10.79 7.82
C LEU A 224 2.06 -11.66 6.70
N SER A 225 1.76 -12.93 6.95
CA SER A 225 1.16 -13.81 5.95
C SER A 225 -0.05 -13.15 5.29
N ASN A 226 -0.06 -13.12 3.95
CA ASN A 226 -1.07 -12.48 3.11
C ASN A 226 -1.15 -10.94 3.16
N GLU A 227 -0.27 -10.26 3.88
CA GLU A 227 -0.23 -8.78 3.94
C GLU A 227 0.73 -8.20 2.89
N TYR A 228 0.52 -8.52 1.61
CA TYR A 228 1.51 -8.21 0.56
C TYR A 228 1.81 -6.71 0.40
N GLY A 229 0.81 -5.84 0.52
CA GLY A 229 1.07 -4.39 0.51
C GLY A 229 2.00 -3.97 1.63
N ARG A 230 1.89 -4.59 2.82
CA ARG A 230 2.77 -4.34 3.96
C ARG A 230 4.16 -4.97 3.80
N ILE A 231 4.23 -6.19 3.28
CA ILE A 231 5.51 -6.85 3.01
C ILE A 231 6.32 -5.99 2.04
N PHE A 232 5.72 -5.56 0.92
CA PHE A 232 6.43 -4.72 -0.04
C PHE A 232 6.70 -3.30 0.47
N ASP A 233 5.88 -2.75 1.37
CA ASP A 233 6.19 -1.52 2.11
C ASP A 233 7.51 -1.64 2.86
N ILE A 234 7.68 -2.73 3.63
CA ILE A 234 8.91 -3.03 4.36
C ILE A 234 10.09 -3.23 3.40
N LEU A 235 9.90 -4.05 2.35
CA LEU A 235 10.99 -4.36 1.42
C LEU A 235 11.48 -3.11 0.69
N PHE A 236 10.58 -2.28 0.15
CA PHE A 236 10.99 -1.02 -0.47
C PHE A 236 11.59 -0.05 0.55
N PHE A 237 11.04 0.06 1.75
CA PHE A 237 11.58 0.92 2.80
C PHE A 237 13.03 0.55 3.13
N MET A 238 13.27 -0.72 3.44
CA MET A 238 14.59 -1.22 3.83
C MET A 238 15.57 -1.23 2.65
N GLN A 239 15.10 -1.45 1.43
CA GLN A 239 15.95 -1.46 0.24
C GLN A 239 16.57 -0.07 -0.09
N LYS A 240 16.02 1.03 0.42
CA LYS A 240 16.56 2.36 0.12
C LYS A 240 18.03 2.53 0.50
N THR A 241 18.51 1.81 1.52
CA THR A 241 19.91 1.87 1.96
C THR A 241 20.83 0.95 1.15
N LEU A 242 20.27 0.15 0.25
CA LEU A 242 21.00 -0.77 -0.61
C LEU A 242 21.42 -0.09 -1.93
N THR A 243 22.26 -0.78 -2.69
CA THR A 243 22.68 -0.40 -4.05
C THR A 243 21.94 -1.25 -5.08
N SER A 244 22.12 -0.93 -6.36
CA SER A 244 21.55 -1.74 -7.45
C SER A 244 22.12 -3.16 -7.53
N SER A 245 23.30 -3.43 -6.97
CA SER A 245 23.95 -4.75 -7.03
C SER A 245 23.54 -5.71 -5.92
N ASN A 246 22.94 -5.20 -4.84
CA ASN A 246 22.48 -6.02 -3.70
C ASN A 246 21.01 -5.78 -3.34
N ARG A 247 20.22 -5.24 -4.29
CA ARG A 247 18.77 -5.11 -4.16
C ARG A 247 18.10 -6.49 -4.07
N VAL A 248 17.05 -6.60 -3.27
CA VAL A 248 16.28 -7.83 -3.08
C VAL A 248 15.04 -7.89 -3.97
N ILE A 249 14.55 -6.73 -4.42
CA ILE A 249 13.42 -6.62 -5.35
C ILE A 249 13.73 -5.61 -6.44
N PHE A 250 13.37 -5.92 -7.68
CA PHE A 250 13.63 -5.05 -8.83
C PHE A 250 12.66 -5.28 -9.98
N PHE A 251 12.53 -4.28 -10.83
CA PHE A 251 11.75 -4.40 -12.06
C PHE A 251 12.65 -4.89 -13.21
N GLU A 252 12.36 -6.09 -13.69
CA GLU A 252 12.99 -6.68 -14.87
C GLU A 252 12.28 -6.22 -16.15
N ASN A 253 13.06 -6.09 -17.23
CA ASN A 253 12.63 -5.71 -18.58
C ASN A 253 11.99 -4.32 -18.69
N GLN A 254 12.85 -3.32 -18.94
CA GLN A 254 12.46 -2.12 -19.67
C GLN A 254 12.78 -2.34 -21.14
N ALA A 255 11.77 -2.57 -21.99
CA ALA A 255 11.93 -2.16 -23.38
C ALA A 255 12.33 -0.67 -23.36
N ARG A 256 13.44 -0.30 -23.99
CA ARG A 256 13.98 1.08 -23.90
C ARG A 256 12.86 2.08 -24.20
N GLY A 257 12.55 2.95 -23.24
CA GLY A 257 11.54 3.99 -23.37
C GLY A 257 10.13 3.65 -22.85
N GLN A 258 9.84 2.40 -22.47
CA GLN A 258 8.55 2.06 -21.87
C GLN A 258 8.48 2.52 -20.42
N LYS A 259 7.46 3.33 -20.11
CA LYS A 259 7.17 3.80 -18.75
C LYS A 259 6.54 2.65 -17.95
N TRP A 260 7.01 2.43 -16.72
CA TRP A 260 6.54 1.34 -15.85
C TRP A 260 5.04 1.38 -15.54
N TYR A 261 4.40 2.53 -15.67
CA TYR A 261 2.98 2.77 -15.45
C TYR A 261 2.14 2.77 -16.74
N ASN A 262 2.75 2.45 -17.88
CA ASN A 262 2.06 2.24 -19.16
C ASN A 262 1.95 0.74 -19.44
N ILE A 263 1.17 0.07 -18.59
CA ILE A 263 0.83 -1.35 -18.62
C ILE A 263 -0.65 -1.54 -18.29
#